data_AF-A0A968SEX2-F1
#
_entry.id   AF-A0A968SEX2-F1
#
_cell.length_a   1.000
_cell.length_b   1.000
_cell.length_c   1.000
_cell.angle_alpha   90.00
_cell.angle_beta   90.00
_cell.angle_gamma   90.00
#
_symmetry.space_group_name_H-M   'P 1'
#
loop_
_entity.id
_entity.type
_entity.pdbx_description
1 polymer ?
#
loop_
_entity_poly.entity_id
_entity_poly.type
_entity_poly.pdbx_seq_one_letter_code
_entity_poly.pdbx_strand_id
1 'polypeptide(L)' 'MVDFLGEACANDQIAAQFKNGSRNKTAIAENLDRLEWFSILICQEENHIKYWQHIETS' A
#
# COMPACT_ATOMS: atom_id res chain seq x y z
N MET A 1 -16.19 5.63 3.13
CA MET A 1 -15.31 4.55 3.59
C MET A 1 -14.62 4.08 2.32
N VAL A 2 -13.30 4.20 2.21
CA VAL A 2 -12.58 3.74 1.02
C VAL A 2 -12.32 2.26 1.26
N ASP A 3 -12.97 1.41 0.48
CA ASP A 3 -12.86 -0.03 0.60
C ASP A 3 -11.44 -0.46 0.18
N PHE A 4 -10.62 -0.87 1.15
CA PHE A 4 -9.31 -1.49 0.93
C PHE A 4 -9.42 -3.02 0.77
N LEU A 5 -10.64 -3.52 0.54
CA LEU A 5 -10.99 -4.93 0.68
C LEU A 5 -10.83 -5.66 -0.65
N GLY A 6 -9.60 -6.11 -0.94
CA GLY A 6 -9.35 -7.23 -1.84
C GLY A 6 -8.32 -7.02 -2.95
N GLU A 7 -8.15 -5.80 -3.46
CA GLU A 7 -7.28 -5.53 -4.62
C GLU A 7 -5.91 -4.97 -4.22
N ALA A 8 -4.84 -5.54 -4.78
CA ALA A 8 -3.48 -5.04 -4.60
C ALA A 8 -3.34 -3.64 -5.22
N CYS A 9 -2.83 -2.68 -4.45
CA CYS A 9 -2.79 -1.27 -4.84
C CYS A 9 -1.35 -0.75 -4.93
N ALA A 10 -1.04 0.03 -5.97
CA ALA A 10 0.22 0.73 -6.07
C ALA A 10 0.28 1.90 -5.08
N ASN A 11 1.49 2.30 -4.66
CA ASN A 11 1.70 3.43 -3.74
C ASN A 11 0.98 4.71 -4.21
N ASP A 12 0.95 4.95 -5.53
CA ASP A 12 0.26 6.11 -6.10
C ASP A 12 -1.25 6.09 -5.90
N GLN A 13 -1.88 4.91 -6.00
CA GLN A 13 -3.31 4.72 -5.74
C GLN A 13 -3.62 4.85 -4.26
N ILE A 14 -2.74 4.33 -3.40
CA ILE A 14 -2.82 4.45 -1.94
C ILE A 14 -2.70 5.92 -1.52
N ALA A 15 -1.70 6.63 -2.06
CA ALA A 15 -1.48 8.05 -1.79
C ALA A 15 -2.66 8.93 -2.20
N ALA A 16 -3.38 8.58 -3.27
CA ALA A 16 -4.58 9.31 -3.70
C ALA A 16 -5.71 9.29 -2.65
N GLN A 17 -5.69 8.36 -1.69
CA GLN A 17 -6.69 8.25 -0.63
C GLN A 17 -6.47 9.21 0.54
N PHE A 18 -5.28 9.81 0.66
CA PHE A 18 -4.92 10.68 1.79
C PHE A 18 -4.92 12.16 1.39
N LYS A 19 -5.36 13.02 2.31
CA LYS A 19 -5.17 14.47 2.17
C LYS A 19 -3.67 14.77 2.10
N ASN A 20 -3.23 15.45 1.04
CA ASN A 20 -1.82 15.70 0.72
C ASN A 20 -0.99 14.43 0.47
N GLY A 21 -1.60 13.28 0.14
CA GLY A 21 -0.85 12.04 -0.05
C GLY A 21 0.19 12.10 -1.17
N SER A 22 -0.04 12.89 -2.21
CA SER A 22 0.96 13.15 -3.27
C SER A 22 2.26 13.77 -2.74
N ARG A 23 2.18 14.66 -1.74
CA ARG A 23 3.35 15.27 -1.08
C ARG A 23 4.06 14.29 -0.14
N ASN A 24 3.31 13.33 0.40
CA ASN A 24 3.79 12.40 1.40
C ASN A 24 4.10 11.00 0.84
N LYS A 25 4.16 10.82 -0.49
CA LYS A 25 4.37 9.52 -1.15
C LYS A 25 5.55 8.72 -0.61
N THR A 26 6.67 9.38 -0.30
CA THR A 26 7.85 8.72 0.29
C THR A 26 7.54 8.16 1.67
N ALA A 27 6.93 8.97 2.55
CA ALA A 27 6.55 8.52 3.88
C ALA A 27 5.48 7.42 3.84
N ILE A 28 4.58 7.46 2.85
CA ILE A 28 3.60 6.40 2.61
C ILE A 28 4.31 5.11 2.19
N ALA A 29 5.24 5.16 1.23
CA ALA A 29 6.03 3.99 0.81
C ALA A 29 6.76 3.34 1.97
N GLU A 30 7.46 4.14 2.79
CA GLU A 30 8.18 3.63 3.96
C GLU A 30 7.23 2.98 4.99
N ASN A 31 6.01 3.51 5.13
CA ASN A 31 5.00 2.88 5.99
C ASN A 31 4.50 1.56 5.40
N LEU A 32 4.32 1.46 4.08
CA LEU A 32 3.91 0.22 3.42
C LEU A 32 4.98 -0.87 3.59
N ASP A 33 6.27 -0.51 3.44
CA ASP A 33 7.39 -1.42 3.71
C ASP A 33 7.41 -1.87 5.18
N ARG A 34 7.13 -0.96 6.13
CA ARG A 34 7.00 -1.32 7.56
C ARG A 34 5.82 -2.26 7.82
N LEU A 35 4.67 -2.03 7.18
CA LEU A 35 3.50 -2.87 7.35
C LEU A 35 3.71 -4.27 6.74
N GLU A 36 4.46 -4.37 5.65
CA GLU A 36 4.93 -5.65 5.11
C GLU A 36 5.86 -6.35 6.11
N TRP A 37 6.82 -5.65 6.72
CA TRP A 37 7.68 -6.21 7.76
C TRP A 37 6.88 -6.83 8.91
N PHE A 38 5.80 -6.17 9.33
CA PHE A 38 4.91 -6.69 10.38
C PHE A 38 3.93 -7.77 9.89
N SER A 39 4.06 -8.24 8.65
CA SER A 39 3.17 -9.24 8.04
C SER A 39 1.69 -8.83 8.04
N ILE A 40 1.44 -7.52 7.93
CA ILE A 40 0.09 -6.94 7.77
C ILE A 40 -0.25 -6.83 6.27
N LEU A 41 0.75 -6.48 5.47
CA LEU A 41 0.65 -6.40 4.01
C LEU A 41 1.58 -7.43 3.37
N ILE A 42 1.27 -7.80 2.12
CA ILE A 42 2.19 -8.47 1.21
C ILE A 42 2.53 -7.50 0.07
N CYS A 43 3.81 -7.43 -0.31
CA CYS A 43 4.25 -6.68 -1.49
C CYS A 43 4.44 -7.64 -2.68
N GLN A 44 3.91 -7.26 -3.83
CA GLN A 44 4.13 -7.91 -5.12
C GLN A 44 4.78 -6.89 -6.07
N GLU A 45 5.70 -7.33 -6.93
CA GLU A 45 6.32 -6.47 -7.93
C GLU A 45 6.03 -6.98 -9.34
N GLU A 46 5.42 -6.13 -10.16
CA GLU A 46 5.14 -6.40 -11.58
C GLU A 46 5.64 -5.22 -12.42
N ASN A 47 6.43 -5.48 -13.46
CA ASN A 47 6.97 -4.44 -14.35
C ASN A 47 7.64 -3.26 -13.61
N HIS A 48 8.39 -3.55 -12.54
CA HIS A 48 9.04 -2.56 -11.65
C HIS A 48 8.08 -1.66 -10.87
N ILE A 49 6.80 -2.03 -10.79
CA ILE A 49 5.80 -1.37 -9.96
C ILE A 49 5.48 -2.29 -8.79
N LYS A 50 5.56 -1.75 -7.57
CA LYS A 50 5.17 -2.45 -6.35
C LYS A 50 3.69 -2.24 -6.05
N TYR A 51 3.05 -3.32 -5.62
CA TYR A 51 1.65 -3.37 -5.23
C TYR A 51 1.55 -3.98 -3.83
N TRP A 52 0.72 -3.38 -2.97
CA TRP A 52 0.50 -3.85 -1.62
C TRP A 52 -0.93 -4.35 -1.45
N GLN A 53 -1.06 -5.50 -0.79
CA GLN A 53 -2.34 -6.13 -0.47
C GLN A 53 -2.39 -6.47 1.02
N HIS A 54 -3.55 -6.28 1.65
CA HIS A 54 -3.75 -6.69 3.04
C HIS A 54 -3.82 -8.21 3.16
N ILE A 55 -3.16 -8.77 4.18
CA ILE A 55 -3.24 -10.19 4.49
C ILE A 55 -4.48 -10.41 5.37
N GLU A 56 -5.53 -11.01 4.81
CA GLU A 56 -6.67 -11.46 5.61
C GLU A 56 -6.27 -12.72 6.38
N THR A 57 -6.07 -12.59 7.70
CA THR A 57 -5.98 -13.75 8.60
C THR A 57 -7.37 -14.37 8.74
N SER A 58 -7.46 -15.63 8.35
CA SER A 58 -8.66 -16.48 8.39
C SER A 58 -9.22 -16.69 9.79
#